data_AF-A0AAW4V779-F1
#
_entry.id   AF-A0AAW4V779-F1
#
_cell.length_a   1.000
_cell.length_b   1.000
_cell.length_c   1.000
_cell.angle_alpha   90.00
_cell.angle_beta   90.00
_cell.angle_gamma   90.00
#
_symmetry.space_group_name_H-M   'P 1'
#
loop_
_entity.id
_entity.type
_entity.pdbx_description
1 polymer ?
#
loop_
_entity_poly.entity_id
_entity_poly.type
_entity_poly.pdbx_seq_one_letter_code
_entity_poly.pdbx_strand_id
1 'polypeptide(L)' 'FKVRDFEKLPSVLREYGAAFLLLTQSEGKLEKLYSKLDRSSIETNFGNIFLGRTLDVEALKYYPLFFG' A
#
# COMPACT_ATOMS: atom_id res chain seq x y z
N PHE A 1 -14.35 -2.50 -5.76
CA PHE A 1 -14.87 -2.71 -4.40
C PHE A 1 -13.92 -2.01 -3.43
N LYS A 2 -14.45 -1.23 -2.48
CA LYS A 2 -13.65 -0.50 -1.47
C LYS A 2 -13.88 -1.17 -0.11
N VAL A 3 -12.81 -1.55 0.58
CA VAL A 3 -12.90 -2.04 1.97
C VAL A 3 -12.94 -0.81 2.87
N ARG A 4 -13.94 -0.72 3.76
CA ARG A 4 -14.07 0.42 4.67
C ARG A 4 -12.97 0.38 5.73
N ASP A 5 -12.39 1.54 6.06
CA ASP A 5 -11.36 1.69 7.10
C ASP A 5 -10.16 0.74 6.91
N PHE A 6 -9.80 0.45 5.65
CA PHE A 6 -8.77 -0.52 5.31
C PHE A 6 -7.39 -0.15 5.89
N GLU A 7 -7.08 1.13 6.02
CA GLU A 7 -5.84 1.65 6.60
C GLU A 7 -5.62 1.26 8.07
N LYS A 8 -6.69 0.96 8.82
CA LYS A 8 -6.64 0.51 10.22
C LYS A 8 -6.63 -1.01 10.36
N LEU A 9 -7.04 -1.73 9.32
CA LEU A 9 -7.22 -3.17 9.37
C LEU A 9 -5.89 -3.91 9.61
N PRO A 10 -4.78 -3.58 8.90
CA PRO A 10 -3.49 -4.23 9.13
C PRO A 10 -2.95 -4.11 10.56
N SER A 11 -3.16 -2.98 11.23
CA SER A 11 -2.68 -2.79 12.60
C SER A 11 -3.46 -3.67 13.58
N VAL A 12 -4.79 -3.73 13.46
CA VAL A 12 -5.63 -4.61 14.29
C VAL A 12 -5.22 -6.07 14.12
N LEU A 13 -5.04 -6.52 12.89
CA LEU A 13 -4.80 -7.95 12.64
C LEU A 13 -3.39 -8.40 13.05
N ARG A 14 -2.44 -7.47 13.12
CA ARG A 14 -1.09 -7.71 13.66
C ARG A 14 -1.14 -8.14 15.12
N GLU A 15 -2.05 -7.56 15.91
CA GLU A 15 -2.27 -7.93 17.33
C GLU A 15 -2.75 -9.39 17.47
N TYR A 16 -3.37 -9.94 16.43
CA TYR A 16 -3.81 -11.35 16.39
C TYR A 16 -2.76 -12.29 15.79
N GLY A 17 -1.54 -11.81 15.52
CA GLY A 17 -0.48 -12.61 14.91
C GLY A 17 -0.76 -13.02 13.46
N ALA A 18 -1.72 -12.37 12.81
CA ALA A 18 -2.08 -12.68 11.43
C ALA A 18 -1.18 -11.94 10.44
N ALA A 19 -0.86 -12.60 9.32
CA ALA A 19 -0.11 -12.02 8.22
C ALA A 19 -1.05 -11.54 7.10
N PHE A 20 -0.71 -10.41 6.47
CA PHE A 20 -1.50 -9.81 5.40
C PHE A 20 -0.61 -9.46 4.22
N LEU A 21 -1.20 -9.61 3.04
CA LEU A 21 -0.56 -9.30 1.77
C LEU A 21 -1.49 -8.41 0.96
N LEU A 22 -0.98 -7.24 0.57
CA LEU A 22 -1.63 -6.37 -0.39
C LEU A 22 -0.89 -6.51 -1.74
N LEU A 23 -1.59 -6.99 -2.76
CA LEU A 23 -1.08 -7.06 -4.12
C LEU A 23 -1.77 -6.00 -4.98
N THR A 24 -0.99 -5.11 -5.58
CA THR A 24 -1.48 -4.14 -6.56
C THR A 24 -0.54 -4.06 -7.74
N GLN A 25 -1.11 -3.80 -8.92
CA GLN A 25 -0.37 -3.50 -10.15
C GLN A 25 -0.25 -2.00 -10.43
N SER A 26 -0.96 -1.17 -9.65
CA SER A 26 -0.97 0.29 -9.84
C SER A 26 -1.23 0.99 -8.51
N GLU A 27 -0.28 1.83 -8.11
CA GLU A 27 -0.44 2.70 -6.95
C GLU A 27 -1.41 3.83 -7.23
N GLY A 28 -1.47 4.34 -8.47
CA GLY A 28 -2.43 5.37 -8.85
C GLY A 28 -3.89 4.93 -8.68
N LYS A 29 -4.20 3.65 -8.97
CA LYS A 29 -5.53 3.07 -8.71
C LYS A 29 -5.81 2.93 -7.21
N LEU A 30 -4.79 2.58 -6.41
CA LEU A 30 -4.91 2.47 -4.97
C LEU A 30 -5.17 3.84 -4.33
N GLU A 31 -4.42 4.87 -4.76
CA GLU A 31 -4.62 6.26 -4.35
C GLU A 31 -6.02 6.77 -4.72
N LYS A 32 -6.49 6.50 -5.94
CA LYS A 32 -7.83 6.90 -6.36
C LYS A 32 -8.94 6.24 -5.52
N LEU A 33 -8.71 5.01 -5.05
CA LEU A 33 -9.69 4.25 -4.26
C LEU A 33 -9.73 4.69 -2.80
N TYR A 34 -8.58 4.97 -2.20
CA TYR A 34 -8.44 5.23 -0.78
C TYR A 34 -8.14 6.69 -0.43
N SER A 35 -7.75 7.54 -1.38
CA SER A 35 -7.11 8.85 -1.18
C SER A 35 -5.61 8.74 -0.88
N LYS A 36 -4.89 9.85 -1.07
CA LYS A 36 -3.45 9.95 -0.84
C LYS A 36 -3.05 9.73 0.63
N LEU A 37 -3.84 10.24 1.57
CA LEU A 37 -3.57 10.11 3.01
C LEU A 37 -3.76 8.67 3.49
N ASP A 38 -4.86 8.04 3.09
CA ASP A 38 -5.12 6.65 3.48
C ASP A 38 -4.14 5.70 2.77
N ARG A 39 -3.76 5.97 1.51
CA ARG A 39 -2.71 5.19 0.81
C ARG A 39 -1.39 5.20 1.59
N SER A 40 -0.94 6.39 2.01
CA SER A 40 0.28 6.52 2.82
C SER A 40 0.18 5.77 4.15
N SER A 41 -1.00 5.80 4.78
CA SER A 41 -1.27 5.05 6.02
C SER A 41 -1.28 3.54 5.80
N ILE A 42 -1.84 3.07 4.68
CA ILE A 42 -1.82 1.67 4.25
C ILE A 42 -0.36 1.23 4.06
N GLU A 43 0.42 1.93 3.24
CA GLU A 43 1.82 1.60 2.93
C GLU A 43 2.69 1.51 4.20
N THR A 44 2.54 2.45 5.13
CA THR A 44 3.29 2.47 6.40
C THR A 44 3.03 1.24 7.28
N ASN A 45 1.88 0.58 7.13
CA ASN A 45 1.58 -0.63 7.88
C ASN A 45 2.33 -1.87 7.35
N PHE A 46 2.82 -1.86 6.10
CA PHE A 46 3.51 -3.00 5.49
C PHE A 46 5.03 -2.87 5.67
N GLY A 47 5.59 -3.68 6.57
CA GLY A 47 7.03 -3.67 6.83
C GLY A 47 7.89 -4.27 5.72
N ASN A 48 7.29 -5.08 4.83
CA ASN A 48 7.95 -5.67 3.67
C ASN A 48 7.30 -5.13 2.40
N ILE A 49 8.13 -4.65 1.47
CA ILE A 49 7.69 -4.10 0.19
C ILE A 49 8.43 -4.83 -0.92
N PHE A 50 7.68 -5.31 -1.92
CA PHE A 50 8.24 -5.90 -3.14
C PHE A 50 7.83 -5.06 -4.34
N LEU A 51 8.83 -4.48 -5.01
CA LEU A 51 8.62 -3.58 -6.15
C LEU A 51 8.89 -4.33 -7.46
N GLY A 52 7.81 -4.68 -8.16
CA GLY A 52 7.88 -5.26 -9.50
C GLY A 52 8.03 -4.20 -10.58
N ARG A 53 8.43 -4.62 -11.79
CA ARG A 53 8.45 -3.74 -12.97
C ARG A 53 7.05 -3.20 -13.25
N THR A 54 6.93 -1.89 -13.43
CA THR A 54 5.66 -1.21 -13.73
C THR A 54 5.85 -0.11 -14.77
N LEU A 55 4.75 0.25 -15.45
CA LEU A 55 4.63 1.42 -16.33
C LEU A 55 3.82 2.54 -15.66
N ASP A 56 3.37 2.34 -14.42
CA ASP A 56 2.63 3.36 -13.67
C ASP A 56 3.56 4.51 -13.29
N VAL A 57 3.34 5.67 -13.91
CA VAL A 57 4.16 6.87 -13.73
C VAL A 57 4.13 7.35 -12.28
N GLU A 58 3.03 7.17 -11.56
CA GLU A 58 2.98 7.55 -10.15
C GLU A 58 3.86 6.64 -9.31
N ALA A 59 3.76 5.32 -9.50
CA ALA A 59 4.63 4.36 -8.81
C ALA A 59 6.12 4.63 -9.11
N LEU A 60 6.46 4.94 -10.36
CA LEU A 60 7.84 5.26 -10.76
C LEU A 60 8.41 6.53 -10.09
N LYS A 61 7.57 7.47 -9.66
CA LYS A 61 8.02 8.64 -8.86
C LYS A 61 8.39 8.24 -7.43
N TYR A 62 7.69 7.28 -6.86
CA TYR A 62 7.88 6.86 -5.45
C TYR A 62 8.94 5.77 -5.30
N TYR A 63 9.07 4.86 -6.27
CA TYR A 63 10.02 3.74 -6.21
C TYR A 63 11.45 4.14 -5.80
N PRO A 64 12.05 5.23 -6.36
CA PRO A 64 13.39 5.66 -5.95
C PRO A 64 13.55 5.94 -4.45
N LEU A 65 12.49 6.36 -3.76
CA LEU A 65 12.53 6.66 -2.32
C LEU A 65 12.81 5.42 -1.46
N PHE A 66 12.57 4.22 -1.99
CA PHE A 66 12.79 2.97 -1.27
C PHE A 66 14.21 2.40 -1.46
N PHE A 67 15.02 2.96 -2.35
CA PHE A 67 16.32 2.40 -2.72
C PHE A 67 17.55 3.18 -2.19
N GLY A 68 17.36 4.33 -1.55
CA GLY A 68 18.44 5.12 -0.92
C GLY A 68 19.24 5.98 -1.88
#